data_AF-U2E3W8-F1
#
_entry.id   AF-U2E3W8-F1
#
_cell.length_a   1.000
_cell.length_b   1.000
_cell.length_c   1.000
_cell.angle_alpha   90.00
_cell.angle_beta   90.00
_cell.angle_gamma   90.00
#
_symmetry.space_group_name_H-M   'P 1'
#
loop_
_entity.id
_entity.type
_entity.pdbx_description
1 polymer ?
#
loop_
_entity_poly.entity_id
_entity_poly.type
_entity_poly.pdbx_seq_one_letter_code
_entity_poly.pdbx_strand_id
1 'polypeptide(L)'
;MKNKKQANANQLSLYKKFIKYQTLANQCIEDIAFHDMNISTQINVAKNFLHIEQYRKSYELLHSIENSIGKNNIHNNEIKRLQGIALFRMKQRYTPEYAFF
;
A
#
# COMPACT_ATOMS: atom_id res chain seq x y z
N MET A 1 6.11 -9.87 31.62
CA MET A 1 6.33 -9.07 30.39
C MET A 1 6.36 -9.87 29.07
N LYS A 2 6.66 -11.19 29.06
CA LYS A 2 6.74 -11.99 27.81
C LYS A 2 5.40 -12.15 27.06
N ASN A 3 4.27 -12.28 27.76
CA ASN A 3 2.95 -12.53 27.15
C ASN A 3 2.38 -11.37 26.31
N LYS A 4 2.64 -10.10 26.67
CA LYS A 4 2.14 -8.94 25.89
C LYS A 4 2.85 -8.78 24.54
N LYS A 5 4.17 -9.03 24.48
CA LYS A 5 4.92 -8.99 23.22
C LYS A 5 4.45 -10.09 22.26
N GLN A 6 4.20 -11.29 22.76
CA GLN A 6 3.67 -12.41 21.96
C GLN A 6 2.26 -12.11 21.43
N ALA A 7 1.38 -11.55 22.27
CA ALA A 7 0.03 -11.17 21.88
C ALA A 7 0.03 -10.08 20.79
N ASN A 8 0.88 -9.06 20.92
CA ASN A 8 1.04 -8.01 19.92
C ASN A 8 1.60 -8.54 18.59
N ALA A 9 2.55 -9.48 18.63
CA ALA A 9 3.08 -10.12 17.43
C ALA A 9 2.00 -10.97 16.71
N ASN A 10 1.16 -11.67 17.47
CA ASN A 10 0.05 -12.45 16.92
C ASN A 10 -1.03 -11.56 16.30
N GLN A 11 -1.37 -10.42 16.92
CA GLN A 11 -2.29 -9.43 16.35
C GLN A 11 -1.76 -8.81 15.06
N LEU A 12 -0.46 -8.46 15.02
CA LEU A 12 0.18 -7.93 13.82
C LEU A 12 0.17 -8.97 12.67
N SER A 13 0.38 -10.25 12.99
CA SER A 13 0.31 -11.37 12.05
C SER A 13 -1.09 -11.54 11.46
N LEU A 14 -2.13 -11.51 12.30
CA LEU A 14 -3.53 -11.56 11.88
C LEU A 14 -3.93 -10.38 11.00
N TYR A 15 -3.52 -9.17 11.37
CA TYR A 15 -3.79 -7.96 10.59
C TYR A 15 -3.13 -8.02 9.19
N LYS A 16 -1.88 -8.46 9.11
CA LYS A 16 -1.19 -8.66 7.82
C LYS A 16 -1.91 -9.69 6.94
N LYS A 17 -2.40 -10.80 7.53
CA LYS A 17 -3.18 -11.80 6.80
C LYS A 17 -4.51 -11.22 6.29
N PHE A 18 -5.22 -10.45 7.12
CA PHE A 18 -6.45 -9.78 6.72
C PHE A 18 -6.24 -8.86 5.51
N ILE A 19 -5.25 -7.96 5.59
CA ILE A 19 -4.93 -7.05 4.48
C ILE A 19 -4.54 -7.84 3.21
N LYS A 20 -3.74 -8.91 3.34
CA LYS A 20 -3.38 -9.77 2.21
C LYS A 20 -4.61 -10.35 1.53
N TYR A 21 -5.51 -10.97 2.29
CA TYR A 21 -6.70 -11.62 1.71
C TYR A 21 -7.71 -10.61 1.17
N GLN A 22 -7.88 -9.45 1.83
CA GLN A 22 -8.70 -8.37 1.28
C GLN A 22 -8.13 -7.84 -0.03
N THR A 23 -6.80 -7.72 -0.14
CA THR A 23 -6.14 -7.28 -1.38
C THR A 23 -6.35 -8.29 -2.50
N LEU A 24 -6.20 -9.58 -2.22
CA LEU A 24 -6.45 -10.65 -3.18
C LEU A 24 -7.93 -10.71 -3.58
N ALA A 25 -8.85 -10.56 -2.63
CA ALA A 25 -10.28 -10.50 -2.91
C ALA A 25 -10.64 -9.30 -3.81
N ASN A 26 -10.06 -8.12 -3.55
CA ASN A 26 -10.26 -6.93 -4.38
C ASN A 26 -9.68 -7.09 -5.80
N GLN A 27 -8.70 -7.98 -6.01
CA GLN A 27 -8.20 -8.32 -7.35
C GLN A 27 -9.16 -9.25 -8.12
N CYS A 28 -10.03 -9.98 -7.42
CA CYS A 28 -11.00 -10.90 -8.00
C CYS A 28 -12.39 -10.27 -8.23
N ILE A 29 -12.64 -9.05 -7.76
CA ILE A 29 -13.89 -8.33 -8.02
C ILE A 29 -13.74 -7.66 -9.41
N GLU A 30 -14.35 -8.26 -10.43
CA GLU A 30 -14.37 -7.76 -11.81
C GLU A 30 -15.41 -6.64 -12.06
N ASP A 31 -16.26 -6.29 -11.08
CA ASP A 31 -17.49 -5.54 -11.36
C ASP A 31 -17.39 -4.01 -11.35
N ILE A 32 -16.27 -3.42 -10.94
CA ILE A 32 -16.05 -1.97 -11.03
C ILE A 32 -14.70 -1.74 -11.69
N ALA A 33 -14.70 -1.19 -12.90
CA ALA A 33 -13.44 -0.82 -13.54
C ALA A 33 -12.68 0.11 -12.58
N PHE A 34 -11.38 -0.13 -12.40
CA PHE A 34 -10.56 0.61 -11.41
C PHE A 34 -10.74 2.14 -11.53
N HIS A 35 -10.97 2.64 -12.75
CA HIS A 35 -11.17 4.05 -13.06
C HIS A 35 -12.52 4.60 -12.56
N ASP A 36 -13.53 3.75 -12.41
CA ASP A 36 -14.87 4.11 -11.94
C ASP A 36 -14.93 4.17 -10.41
N MET A 37 -13.93 3.63 -9.71
CA MET A 37 -13.82 3.74 -8.26
C MET A 37 -13.52 5.18 -7.84
N ASN A 38 -14.07 5.63 -6.71
CA ASN A 38 -13.67 6.91 -6.13
C ASN A 38 -12.17 6.92 -5.76
N ILE A 39 -11.56 8.11 -5.74
CA ILE A 39 -10.12 8.29 -5.52
C ILE A 39 -9.64 7.65 -4.21
N SER A 40 -10.42 7.76 -3.12
CA SER A 40 -10.08 7.16 -1.83
C SER A 40 -9.98 5.62 -1.91
N THR A 41 -10.90 4.99 -2.63
CA THR A 41 -10.87 3.54 -2.87
C THR A 41 -9.66 3.15 -3.71
N GLN A 42 -9.35 3.89 -4.79
CA GLN A 42 -8.16 3.67 -5.61
C GLN A 42 -6.87 3.75 -4.79
N ILE A 43 -6.76 4.76 -3.91
CA ILE A 43 -5.62 4.92 -2.99
C ILE A 43 -5.53 3.74 -2.01
N ASN A 44 -6.65 3.24 -1.50
CA ASN A 44 -6.65 2.08 -0.59
C ASN A 44 -6.18 0.81 -1.30
N VAL A 45 -6.53 0.60 -2.58
CA VAL A 45 -5.96 -0.48 -3.39
C VAL A 45 -4.44 -0.32 -3.54
N ALA A 46 -3.95 0.90 -3.75
CA ALA A 46 -2.51 1.14 -3.81
C ALA A 46 -1.80 0.89 -2.47
N LYS A 47 -2.41 1.25 -1.34
CA LYS A 47 -1.90 0.95 0.02
C LYS A 47 -1.83 -0.55 0.27
N ASN A 48 -2.85 -1.27 -0.16
CA ASN A 48 -2.89 -2.72 -0.08
C ASN A 48 -1.70 -3.38 -0.78
N PHE A 49 -1.31 -2.88 -1.97
CA PHE A 49 -0.09 -3.33 -2.65
C PHE A 49 1.20 -3.07 -1.84
N LEU A 50 1.29 -1.97 -1.08
CA LEU A 50 2.42 -1.74 -0.15
C LEU A 50 2.47 -2.81 0.94
N HIS A 51 1.31 -3.15 1.52
CA HIS A 51 1.22 -4.11 2.62
C HIS A 51 1.61 -5.54 2.21
N ILE A 52 1.40 -5.89 0.93
CA ILE A 52 1.82 -7.19 0.37
C ILE A 52 3.15 -7.12 -0.40
N GLU A 53 3.94 -6.07 -0.15
CA GLU A 53 5.31 -5.90 -0.68
C GLU A 53 5.41 -5.81 -2.21
N GLN A 54 4.30 -5.50 -2.89
CA GLN A 54 4.25 -5.21 -4.32
C GLN A 54 4.48 -3.70 -4.56
N TYR A 55 5.64 -3.21 -4.12
CA TYR A 55 5.95 -1.78 -4.07
C TYR A 55 5.89 -1.10 -5.44
N ARG A 56 6.39 -1.76 -6.49
CA ARG A 56 6.36 -1.22 -7.87
C ARG A 56 4.94 -0.98 -8.36
N LYS A 57 4.05 -1.98 -8.20
CA LYS A 57 2.64 -1.84 -8.59
C LYS A 57 1.94 -0.74 -7.79
N SER A 58 2.23 -0.65 -6.49
CA SER A 58 1.70 0.44 -5.67
C SER A 58 2.14 1.82 -6.21
N TYR A 59 3.43 1.98 -6.52
CA TYR A 59 3.95 3.24 -7.06
C TYR A 59 3.32 3.61 -8.40
N GLU A 60 3.28 2.67 -9.35
CA GLU A 60 2.68 2.89 -10.68
C GLU A 60 1.20 3.29 -10.57
N LEU A 61 0.45 2.63 -9.69
CA LEU A 61 -0.95 2.95 -9.44
C LEU A 61 -1.12 4.35 -8.83
N LEU A 62 -0.33 4.70 -7.82
CA LEU A 62 -0.34 6.02 -7.19
C LEU A 62 0.03 7.13 -8.16
N HIS A 63 1.00 6.88 -9.04
CA HIS A 63 1.39 7.83 -10.08
C HIS A 63 0.29 8.02 -11.12
N SER A 64 -0.40 6.95 -11.52
CA SER A 64 -1.59 7.06 -12.38
C SER A 64 -2.69 7.88 -11.72
N ILE A 65 -2.97 7.66 -10.43
CA ILE A 65 -3.97 8.44 -9.68
C ILE A 65 -3.55 9.92 -9.64
N GLU A 66 -2.30 10.23 -9.29
CA GLU A 66 -1.76 11.61 -9.25
C GLU A 66 -1.96 12.34 -10.58
N ASN A 67 -1.66 11.68 -11.70
CA ASN A 67 -1.80 12.26 -13.04
C ASN A 67 -3.26 12.48 -13.47
N SER A 68 -4.20 11.77 -12.84
CA SER A 68 -5.64 11.86 -13.15
C SER A 68 -6.39 12.90 -12.33
N ILE A 69 -5.81 13.42 -11.25
CA ILE A 69 -6.47 14.34 -10.32
C ILE A 69 -5.88 15.76 -10.40
N GLY A 70 -6.69 16.76 -10.04
CA GLY A 70 -6.25 18.15 -10.01
C GLY A 70 -5.13 18.42 -9.00
N LYS A 71 -4.25 19.39 -9.30
CA LYS A 71 -3.10 19.76 -8.44
C LYS A 71 -3.47 20.21 -7.02
N ASN A 72 -4.71 20.65 -6.80
CA ASN A 72 -5.22 21.07 -5.49
C ASN A 72 -6.12 20.02 -4.82
N ASN A 73 -6.08 18.77 -5.30
CA ASN A 73 -6.87 17.69 -4.71
C ASN A 73 -6.39 17.35 -3.29
N ILE A 74 -7.34 17.14 -2.37
CA ILE A 74 -7.09 16.82 -0.96
C ILE A 74 -6.20 15.59 -0.76
N HIS A 75 -6.16 14.68 -1.74
CA HIS A 75 -5.40 13.43 -1.68
C HIS A 75 -3.94 13.54 -2.13
N ASN A 76 -3.51 14.67 -2.72
CA ASN A 76 -2.15 14.81 -3.29
C ASN A 76 -1.04 14.55 -2.27
N ASN A 77 -1.18 15.09 -1.06
CA ASN A 77 -0.19 14.90 0.00
C ASN A 77 -0.09 13.43 0.43
N GLU A 78 -1.22 12.73 0.47
CA GLU A 78 -1.24 11.30 0.78
C GLU A 78 -0.58 10.47 -0.33
N ILE A 79 -0.92 10.75 -1.59
CA ILE A 79 -0.36 10.04 -2.75
C ILE A 79 1.16 10.18 -2.78
N LYS A 80 1.70 11.40 -2.64
CA LYS A 80 3.15 11.63 -2.62
C LYS A 80 3.85 10.92 -1.46
N ARG A 81 3.24 10.91 -0.26
CA ARG A 81 3.77 10.17 0.89
C ARG A 81 3.87 8.68 0.59
N LEU A 82 2.83 8.10 0.02
CA LEU A 82 2.78 6.66 -0.32
C LEU A 82 3.77 6.31 -1.45
N GLN A 83 3.90 7.17 -2.47
CA GLN A 83 4.92 7.02 -3.52
C GLN A 83 6.33 7.04 -2.92
N GLY A 84 6.61 7.96 -1.98
CA GLY A 84 7.88 8.02 -1.27
C GLY A 84 8.19 6.73 -0.51
N ILE A 85 7.21 6.16 0.20
CA ILE A 85 7.35 4.86 0.88
C ILE A 85 7.65 3.74 -0.13
N ALA A 86 6.92 3.69 -1.25
CA ALA A 86 7.15 2.69 -2.29
C ALA A 86 8.58 2.78 -2.85
N LEU A 87 9.02 3.99 -3.22
CA LEU A 87 10.37 4.25 -3.74
C LEU A 87 11.46 3.85 -2.75
N PHE A 88 11.30 4.24 -1.48
CA PHE A 88 12.23 3.87 -0.41
C PHE A 88 12.34 2.35 -0.24
N ARG A 89 11.20 1.65 -0.17
CA ARG A 89 11.17 0.17 -0.04
C ARG A 89 11.71 -0.56 -1.25
N MET A 90 11.50 -0.02 -2.46
CA MET A 90 12.14 -0.54 -3.66
C MET A 90 13.65 -0.41 -3.57
N LYS A 91 14.18 0.76 -3.17
CA LYS A 91 15.63 0.96 -2.99
C LYS A 91 16.22 0.02 -1.94
N GLN A 92 15.60 -0.13 -0.76
CA GLN A 92 16.06 -1.07 0.28
C GLN A 92 16.15 -2.53 -0.21
N ARG A 93 15.32 -2.94 -1.17
CA ARG A 93 15.34 -4.30 -1.73
C ARG A 93 16.53 -4.53 -2.66
N TYR A 94 17.10 -3.45 -3.23
CA TYR A 94 18.27 -3.50 -4.11
C TYR A 94 19.59 -3.15 -3.39
N THR A 95 19.53 -2.58 -2.19
CA THR A 95 20.72 -2.29 -1.37
C THR A 95 20.59 -2.90 0.04
N PRO A 96 21.25 -4.06 0.31
CA PRO A 96 21.23 -4.72 1.62
C PRO A 96 21.77 -3.86 2.77
N GLU A 97 22.50 -2.79 2.46
CA GLU A 97 23.22 -1.93 3.43
C GLU A 97 22.30 -1.08 4.32
N TYR A 98 20.99 -1.01 4.02
CA TYR A 98 20.01 -0.26 4.84
C TYR A 98 19.09 -1.16 5.68
N ALA A 99 19.44 -2.43 5.87
CA ALA A 99 18.67 -3.38 6.67
C ALA A 99 18.79 -3.19 8.20
N PHE A 100 19.60 -2.24 8.67
CA PHE A 100 19.85 -1.98 10.10
C PHE A 100 19.66 -0.51 10.46
N PHE A 101 18.41 -0.03 10.55
CA PHE A 101 18.02 1.10 11.39
C PHE A 101 16.58 0.90 11.90
#